data_AF-A0A1C3EST9-F1
#
_entry.id   AF-A0A1C3EST9-F1
#
_cell.length_a   1.000
_cell.length_b   1.000
_cell.length_c   1.000
_cell.angle_alpha   90.00
_cell.angle_beta   90.00
_cell.angle_gamma   90.00
#
_symmetry.space_group_name_H-M   'P 1'
#
loop_
_entity.id
_entity.type
_entity.pdbx_description
1 polymer ?
#
loop_
_entity_poly.entity_id
_entity_poly.type
_entity_poly.pdbx_seq_one_letter_code
_entity_poly.pdbx_strand_id
1 'polypeptide(L)'
;MSQEFEISNKRQTVELVKVSVHELGYSEGALIVDILDAAKEQNLMPCGLELAPYLRLHYLSQPDGPLLTVASVPPFSDDMYPRGFYLSANSTGLWLRGYRATDDVLWAPDSEFVFLRP
;
A
#
# COMPACT_ATOMS: atom_id res chain seq x y z
N MET A 1 -15.83 18.54 2.19
CA MET A 1 -14.86 17.45 2.04
C MET A 1 -13.56 17.95 2.62
N SER A 2 -12.92 17.19 3.51
CA SER A 2 -11.55 17.50 3.96
C SER A 2 -10.65 17.59 2.73
N GLN A 3 -9.72 18.54 2.70
CA GLN A 3 -8.79 18.76 1.58
C GLN A 3 -7.68 17.68 1.50
N GLU A 4 -7.79 16.61 2.27
CA GLU A 4 -6.69 15.68 2.57
C GLU A 4 -6.74 14.37 1.77
N PHE A 5 -7.73 14.23 0.88
CA PHE A 5 -7.82 13.11 -0.05
C PHE A 5 -8.26 13.62 -1.43
N GLU A 6 -7.28 13.83 -2.31
CA GLU A 6 -7.50 14.23 -3.70
C GLU A 6 -7.54 12.99 -4.60
N ILE A 7 -8.54 12.95 -5.50
CA ILE A 7 -8.70 11.91 -6.51
C ILE A 7 -8.36 12.49 -7.88
N SER A 8 -7.81 11.67 -8.78
CA SER A 8 -7.54 12.11 -10.14
C SER A 8 -8.85 12.40 -10.87
N ASN A 9 -8.92 13.57 -11.52
CA ASN A 9 -10.03 13.91 -12.42
C ASN A 9 -9.83 13.37 -13.85
N LYS A 10 -8.73 12.65 -14.10
CA LYS A 10 -8.39 12.06 -15.39
C LYS A 10 -8.44 10.55 -15.31
N ARG A 11 -9.15 9.94 -16.27
CA ARG A 11 -9.07 8.51 -16.49
C ARG A 11 -7.70 8.18 -17.06
N GLN A 12 -7.01 7.26 -16.41
CA GLN A 12 -5.70 6.77 -16.82
C GLN A 12 -5.61 5.26 -16.59
N THR A 13 -4.80 4.59 -17.38
CA THR A 13 -4.37 3.22 -17.10
C THR A 13 -3.06 3.31 -16.34
N VAL A 14 -2.98 2.60 -15.22
CA VAL A 14 -1.79 2.52 -14.39
C VAL A 14 -1.32 1.09 -14.29
N GLU A 15 -0.02 0.90 -14.14
CA GLU A 15 0.54 -0.41 -13.79
C GLU A 15 0.85 -0.43 -12.29
N LEU A 16 0.38 -1.48 -11.62
CA LEU A 16 0.63 -1.72 -10.21
C LEU A 16 1.57 -2.91 -10.06
N VAL A 17 2.57 -2.74 -9.19
CA VAL A 17 3.61 -3.75 -8.95
C VAL A 17 3.52 -4.17 -7.50
N LYS A 18 3.33 -5.47 -7.27
CA LYS A 18 3.42 -6.07 -5.94
C LYS A 18 4.88 -6.39 -5.65
N VAL A 19 5.38 -5.96 -4.49
CA VAL A 19 6.75 -6.19 -4.03
C VAL A 19 6.71 -6.43 -2.52
N SER A 20 7.44 -7.44 -2.06
CA SER A 20 7.67 -7.69 -0.64
C SER A 20 8.81 -6.83 -0.08
N VAL A 21 8.85 -6.64 1.24
CA VAL A 21 9.96 -5.95 1.91
C VAL A 21 11.30 -6.66 1.64
N HIS A 22 11.27 -7.99 1.55
CA HIS A 22 12.43 -8.79 1.17
C HIS A 22 12.93 -8.47 -0.26
N GLU A 23 12.03 -8.36 -1.24
CA GLU A 23 12.38 -8.02 -2.63
C GLU A 23 12.87 -6.58 -2.79
N LEU A 24 12.57 -5.69 -1.82
CA LEU A 24 13.14 -4.36 -1.73
C LEU A 24 14.57 -4.36 -1.16
N GLY A 25 15.10 -5.51 -0.74
CA GLY A 25 16.47 -5.68 -0.24
C GLY A 25 16.59 -5.81 1.28
N TYR A 26 15.47 -5.90 2.02
CA TYR A 26 15.46 -5.97 3.47
C TYR A 26 15.09 -7.36 3.98
N SER A 27 16.10 -8.18 4.32
CA SER A 27 15.89 -9.55 4.78
C SER A 27 15.35 -9.67 6.20
N GLU A 28 15.54 -8.65 7.05
CA GLU A 28 15.11 -8.62 8.45
C GLU A 28 13.90 -7.72 8.71
N GLY A 29 13.35 -7.13 7.65
CA GLY A 29 12.30 -6.13 7.73
C GLY A 29 12.83 -4.70 7.63
N ALA A 30 11.90 -3.74 7.53
CA ALA A 30 12.23 -2.34 7.30
C ALA A 30 11.15 -1.40 7.83
N LEU A 31 11.54 -0.15 8.11
CA LEU A 31 10.58 0.91 8.41
C LEU A 31 9.92 1.38 7.11
N ILE A 32 8.75 2.03 7.24
CA ILE A 32 8.02 2.51 6.05
C ILE A 32 8.84 3.51 5.22
N VAL A 33 9.66 4.34 5.88
CA VAL A 33 10.58 5.28 5.21
C VAL A 33 11.58 4.56 4.32
N ASP A 34 12.22 3.52 4.84
CA ASP A 34 13.21 2.72 4.12
C ASP A 34 12.57 1.97 2.94
N ILE A 35 11.37 1.45 3.14
CA ILE A 35 10.57 0.79 2.09
C ILE A 35 10.26 1.75 0.94
N LEU A 36 9.84 2.98 1.25
CA LEU A 36 9.52 3.98 0.24
C LEU A 36 10.77 4.45 -0.51
N ASP A 37 11.90 4.62 0.18
CA ASP A 37 13.16 5.00 -0.42
C ASP A 37 13.71 3.90 -1.34
N ALA A 38 13.71 2.64 -0.91
CA ALA A 38 14.13 1.51 -1.75
C ALA A 38 13.20 1.32 -2.96
N ALA A 39 11.89 1.49 -2.80
CA ALA A 39 10.94 1.44 -3.92
C ALA A 39 11.26 2.53 -4.95
N LYS A 40 11.60 3.74 -4.50
CA LYS A 40 12.01 4.85 -5.37
C LYS A 40 13.29 4.53 -6.14
N GLU A 41 14.29 3.90 -5.51
CA GLU A 41 15.51 3.43 -6.19
C GLU A 41 15.23 2.40 -7.29
N GLN A 42 14.14 1.64 -7.16
CA GLN A 42 13.66 0.69 -8.17
C GLN A 42 12.67 1.31 -9.19
N ASN A 43 12.58 2.64 -9.26
CA ASN A 43 11.64 3.38 -10.12
C ASN A 43 10.16 2.99 -9.87
N LEU A 44 9.81 2.81 -8.60
CA LEU A 44 8.44 2.64 -8.14
C LEU A 44 8.01 3.88 -7.36
N MET A 45 6.71 4.21 -7.42
CA MET A 45 6.14 5.37 -6.75
C MET A 45 5.03 4.95 -5.77
N PRO A 46 4.83 5.72 -4.68
CA PRO A 46 3.64 5.58 -3.87
C PRO A 46 2.37 5.74 -4.71
N CYS A 47 1.35 4.95 -4.40
CA CYS A 47 0.02 5.03 -4.96
C CYS A 47 -0.77 6.22 -4.39
N GLY A 48 -1.70 6.75 -5.19
CA GLY A 48 -2.82 7.50 -4.66
C GLY A 48 -3.76 6.58 -3.87
N LEU A 49 -4.31 7.06 -2.76
CA LEU A 49 -5.25 6.28 -1.93
C LEU A 49 -6.49 5.79 -2.70
N GLU A 50 -6.87 6.49 -3.79
CA GLU A 50 -7.96 6.10 -4.68
C GLU A 50 -7.72 4.76 -5.37
N LEU A 51 -6.46 4.37 -5.57
CA LEU A 51 -6.11 3.11 -6.23
C LEU A 51 -6.48 1.90 -5.38
N ALA A 52 -6.64 2.04 -4.06
CA ALA A 52 -6.98 0.91 -3.19
C ALA A 52 -8.40 0.34 -3.49
N PRO A 53 -9.47 1.16 -3.56
CA PRO A 53 -10.76 0.73 -4.09
C PRO A 53 -10.70 0.11 -5.50
N TYR A 54 -9.99 0.76 -6.45
CA TYR A 54 -9.89 0.23 -7.82
C TYR A 54 -9.19 -1.13 -7.83
N LEU A 55 -8.05 -1.26 -7.15
CA LEU A 55 -7.34 -2.53 -7.04
C LEU A 55 -8.22 -3.60 -6.44
N ARG A 56 -9.03 -3.27 -5.41
CA ARG A 56 -9.92 -4.27 -4.81
C ARG A 56 -10.95 -4.78 -5.81
N LEU A 57 -11.56 -3.89 -6.59
CA LEU A 57 -12.56 -4.23 -7.61
C LEU A 57 -11.96 -5.04 -8.77
N HIS A 58 -10.68 -4.85 -9.07
CA HIS A 58 -9.99 -5.57 -10.16
C HIS A 58 -9.33 -6.88 -9.71
N TYR A 59 -8.91 -6.98 -8.44
CA TYR A 59 -8.20 -8.14 -7.91
C TYR A 59 -9.12 -9.08 -7.13
N LEU A 60 -10.17 -9.60 -7.76
CA LEU A 60 -11.19 -10.42 -7.09
C LEU A 60 -10.73 -11.85 -6.74
N SER A 61 -9.64 -12.30 -7.35
CA SER A 61 -9.05 -13.63 -7.14
C SER A 61 -7.86 -13.59 -6.19
N GLN A 62 -7.83 -12.65 -5.23
CA GLN A 62 -6.76 -12.61 -4.24
C GLN A 62 -6.79 -13.91 -3.41
N PRO A 63 -5.66 -14.65 -3.35
CA PRO A 63 -5.57 -15.84 -2.52
C PRO A 63 -5.63 -15.46 -1.04
N ASP A 64 -6.06 -16.41 -0.20
CA ASP A 64 -5.86 -16.29 1.25
C ASP A 64 -4.36 -16.19 1.55
N GLY A 65 -3.97 -15.34 2.49
CA GLY A 65 -2.57 -15.06 2.75
C GLY A 65 -2.28 -13.66 3.31
N PRO A 66 -1.06 -13.13 3.09
CA PRO A 66 -0.63 -11.88 3.69
C PRO A 66 -1.48 -10.69 3.23
N LEU A 67 -1.48 -9.66 4.06
CA LEU A 67 -2.08 -8.38 3.70
C LEU A 67 -1.30 -7.78 2.55
N LEU A 68 -2.02 -7.23 1.56
CA LEU A 68 -1.43 -6.44 0.48
C LEU A 68 -1.62 -4.97 0.79
N THR A 69 -0.59 -4.31 1.31
CA THR A 69 -0.61 -2.90 1.70
C THR A 69 -0.47 -2.01 0.47
N VAL A 70 -1.35 -1.04 0.32
CA VAL A 70 -1.20 0.00 -0.71
C VAL A 70 -0.19 1.01 -0.20
N ALA A 71 1.00 1.03 -0.80
CA ALA A 71 2.02 2.01 -0.45
C ALA A 71 1.51 3.40 -0.84
N SER A 72 1.30 4.28 0.14
CA SER A 72 0.73 5.60 -0.08
C SER A 72 1.34 6.59 0.90
N VAL A 73 1.32 7.87 0.54
CA VAL A 73 1.59 8.93 1.51
C VAL A 73 0.42 9.00 2.50
N PRO A 74 0.67 9.08 3.83
CA PRO A 74 -0.39 9.24 4.81
C PRO A 74 -1.25 10.48 4.53
N PRO A 75 -2.59 10.38 4.57
CA PRO A 75 -3.47 11.52 4.30
C PRO A 75 -3.46 12.55 5.44
N PHE A 76 -3.06 12.13 6.65
CA PHE A 76 -3.00 12.99 7.84
C PHE A 76 -1.68 12.76 8.56
N SER A 77 -1.17 13.81 9.22
CA SER A 77 0.00 13.72 10.10
C SER A 77 -0.32 13.17 11.50
N ASP A 78 -1.61 13.08 11.85
CA ASP A 78 -2.06 12.57 13.14
C ASP A 78 -2.16 11.04 13.11
N ASP A 79 -1.36 10.38 13.94
CA ASP A 79 -1.30 8.92 14.09
C ASP A 79 -2.62 8.29 14.59
N MET A 80 -3.58 9.09 15.04
CA MET A 80 -4.95 8.65 15.34
C MET A 80 -5.76 8.31 14.09
N TYR A 81 -5.36 8.80 12.92
CA TYR A 81 -5.99 8.50 11.64
C TYR A 81 -5.30 7.34 10.91
N PRO A 82 -6.05 6.59 10.07
CA PRO A 82 -5.45 5.59 9.22
C PRO A 82 -4.40 6.20 8.28
N ARG A 83 -3.24 5.55 8.17
CA ARG A 83 -2.15 5.96 7.30
C ARG A 83 -2.33 5.53 5.84
N GLY A 84 -3.20 4.57 5.59
CA GLY A 84 -3.50 4.09 4.25
C GLY A 84 -4.41 2.87 4.28
N PHE A 85 -4.44 2.13 3.17
CA PHE A 85 -5.28 0.95 3.01
C PHE A 85 -4.46 -0.32 2.78
N TYR A 86 -5.05 -1.47 3.14
CA TYR A 86 -4.60 -2.78 2.69
C TYR A 86 -5.79 -3.61 2.18
N LEU A 87 -5.46 -4.59 1.37
CA LEU A 87 -6.36 -5.62 0.86
C LEU A 87 -6.06 -6.94 1.55
N SER A 88 -7.09 -7.71 1.88
CA SER A 88 -6.94 -9.10 2.32
C SER A 88 -8.06 -9.97 1.79
N ALA A 89 -7.81 -11.27 1.72
CA ALA A 89 -8.81 -12.30 1.47
C ALA A 89 -8.75 -13.29 2.63
N ASN A 90 -9.92 -13.79 3.06
CA ASN A 90 -10.02 -14.87 4.03
C ASN A 90 -11.36 -15.61 3.84
N SER A 91 -11.67 -16.56 4.72
CA SER A 91 -12.91 -17.36 4.68
C SER A 91 -14.21 -16.52 4.71
N THR A 92 -14.15 -15.27 5.17
CA THR A 92 -15.31 -14.37 5.24
C THR A 92 -15.44 -13.44 4.03
N GLY A 93 -14.44 -13.42 3.13
CA GLY A 93 -14.49 -12.70 1.87
C GLY A 93 -13.27 -11.81 1.61
N LEU A 94 -13.46 -10.87 0.67
CA LEU A 94 -12.46 -9.88 0.27
C LEU A 94 -12.64 -8.59 1.07
N TRP A 95 -11.56 -8.08 1.64
CA TRP A 95 -11.54 -6.89 2.46
C TRP A 95 -10.72 -5.77 1.83
N LEU A 96 -11.16 -4.55 2.09
CA LEU A 96 -10.41 -3.30 1.94
C LEU A 96 -10.55 -2.55 3.27
N ARG A 97 -9.44 -2.33 3.96
CA ARG A 97 -9.45 -1.74 5.31
C ARG A 97 -8.36 -0.70 5.47
N GLY A 98 -8.63 0.31 6.29
CA GLY A 98 -7.61 1.24 6.74
C GLY A 98 -6.68 0.59 7.77
N TYR A 99 -5.41 0.99 7.80
CA TYR A 99 -4.47 0.59 8.87
C TYR A 99 -3.91 1.81 9.59
N ARG A 100 -3.51 1.58 10.85
CA ARG A 100 -2.71 2.52 11.64
C ARG A 100 -1.36 1.85 11.91
N ALA A 101 -0.30 2.57 11.60
CA ALA A 101 1.08 2.19 11.90
C ALA A 101 1.82 3.49 12.19
N THR A 102 2.57 3.55 13.28
CA THR A 102 3.49 4.65 13.55
C THR A 102 4.75 4.48 12.69
N ASP A 103 5.57 5.53 12.57
CA ASP A 103 6.78 5.49 11.72
C ASP A 103 7.86 4.52 12.21
N ASP A 104 7.81 4.11 13.47
CA ASP A 104 8.70 3.13 14.11
C ASP A 104 8.22 1.67 13.96
N VAL A 105 7.10 1.43 13.29
CA VAL A 105 6.63 0.07 13.00
C VAL A 105 7.57 -0.59 12.00
N LEU A 106 8.20 -1.69 12.44
CA LEU A 106 8.99 -2.57 11.58
C LEU A 106 8.07 -3.51 10.80
N TRP A 107 8.11 -3.41 9.48
CA TRP A 107 7.41 -4.32 8.58
C TRP A 107 8.25 -5.57 8.35
N ALA A 108 7.62 -6.73 8.49
CA ALA A 108 8.29 -8.02 8.30
C ALA A 108 8.73 -8.23 6.83
N PRO A 109 9.77 -9.03 6.57
CA PRO A 109 10.28 -9.28 5.21
C PRO A 109 9.22 -9.78 4.21
N ASP A 110 8.24 -10.55 4.68
CA ASP A 110 7.15 -11.12 3.90
C ASP A 110 5.94 -10.17 3.75
N SER A 111 6.00 -8.97 4.34
CA SER A 111 4.97 -7.95 4.15
C SER A 111 4.93 -7.51 2.69
N GLU A 112 3.75 -7.61 2.07
CA GLU A 112 3.56 -7.26 0.67
C GLU A 112 3.03 -5.83 0.53
N PHE A 113 3.67 -5.08 -0.36
CA PHE A 113 3.25 -3.75 -0.76
C PHE A 113 2.88 -3.72 -2.24
N VAL A 114 1.97 -2.82 -2.61
CA VAL A 114 1.72 -2.47 -3.99
C VAL A 114 2.10 -1.02 -4.26
N PHE A 115 2.86 -0.82 -5.32
CA PHE A 115 3.36 0.47 -5.80
C PHE A 115 2.86 0.75 -7.21
N LEU A 116 2.91 2.02 -7.61
CA LEU A 116 2.72 2.46 -8.97
C LEU A 116 4.04 2.30 -9.75
N ARG A 117 3.97 1.75 -10.97
CA ARG A 117 5.05 1.91 -11.94
C ARG A 117 4.80 3.16 -12.80
N PRO A 118 5.76 4.11 -12.88
CA PRO A 118 5.64 5.36 -13.64
C PRO A 118 5.50 5.16 -15.15
#